data_AF-A0A0P0Y385-F1
#
_entry.id   AF-A0A0P0Y385-F1
#
_cell.length_a   1.000
_cell.length_b   1.000
_cell.length_c   1.000
_cell.angle_alpha   90.00
_cell.angle_beta   90.00
_cell.angle_gamma   90.00
#
_symmetry.space_group_name_H-M   'P 1'
#
loop_
_entity.id
_entity.type
_entity.pdbx_description
1 polymer ?
#
loop_
_entity_poly.entity_id
_entity_poly.type
_entity_poly.pdbx_seq_one_letter_code
_entity_poly.pdbx_strand_id
1 'polypeptide(L)' 'MYFHGCSAAAAVLRVAKDLAENNPGARVLVVSAELSLTLFRAPQEGHVDTIVGQALFGDGAGAVIVGAGGDERQVF' A
#
# COMPACT_ATOMS: atom_id res chain seq x y z
N MET A 1 -1.87 1.72 -14.91
CA MET A 1 -1.73 2.28 -13.56
C MET A 1 -3.10 2.20 -12.91
N TYR A 2 -3.25 1.41 -11.84
CA TYR A 2 -4.54 1.27 -11.15
C TYR A 2 -4.53 2.14 -9.90
N PHE A 3 -5.50 3.06 -9.80
CA PHE A 3 -5.68 3.89 -8.60
C PHE A 3 -6.63 3.17 -7.63
N HIS A 4 -6.06 2.57 -6.58
CA HIS A 4 -6.81 1.79 -5.59
C HIS A 4 -7.14 2.57 -4.29
N GLY A 5 -6.54 3.76 -4.13
CA GLY A 5 -6.67 4.57 -2.91
C GLY A 5 -6.29 3.80 -1.65
N CYS A 6 -6.93 4.10 -0.53
CA CYS A 6 -6.57 3.56 0.80
C CYS A 6 -6.76 2.03 0.93
N SER A 7 -7.44 1.37 -0.03
CA SER A 7 -7.64 -0.09 -0.03
C SER A 7 -6.54 -0.87 -0.78
N ALA A 8 -5.59 -0.16 -1.40
CA ALA A 8 -4.55 -0.74 -2.25
C ALA A 8 -3.74 -1.83 -1.53
N ALA A 9 -3.36 -1.58 -0.28
CA ALA A 9 -2.56 -2.51 0.52
C ALA A 9 -3.25 -3.88 0.68
N ALA A 10 -4.54 -3.89 0.98
CA ALA A 10 -5.30 -5.14 1.08
C ALA A 10 -5.43 -5.85 -0.29
N ALA A 11 -5.57 -5.07 -1.37
CA ALA A 11 -5.66 -5.63 -2.70
C ALA A 11 -4.33 -6.26 -3.18
N VAL A 12 -3.20 -5.60 -2.93
CA VAL A 12 -1.89 -6.12 -3.32
C VAL A 12 -1.49 -7.34 -2.48
N LEU A 13 -1.90 -7.41 -1.21
CA LEU A 13 -1.70 -8.61 -0.40
C LEU A 13 -2.43 -9.83 -0.97
N ARG A 14 -3.62 -9.65 -1.55
CA ARG A 14 -4.34 -10.74 -2.24
C ARG A 14 -3.55 -11.24 -3.46
N VAL A 15 -3.04 -10.31 -4.26
CA VAL A 15 -2.20 -10.65 -5.43
C VAL A 15 -0.90 -11.34 -4.98
N ALA A 16 -0.27 -10.83 -3.93
CA ALA A 16 0.96 -11.40 -3.38
C ALA A 16 0.75 -12.81 -2.81
N LYS A 17 -0.39 -13.07 -2.17
CA LYS A 17 -0.80 -14.41 -1.74
C LYS A 17 -0.87 -15.36 -2.94
N ASP A 18 -1.60 -14.99 -3.99
CA ASP A 18 -1.75 -15.83 -5.17
C ASP A 18 -0.39 -16.10 -5.84
N LEU A 19 0.49 -15.11 -5.91
CA LEU A 19 1.86 -15.32 -6.40
C LEU A 19 2.66 -16.26 -5.50
N ALA A 20 2.65 -16.03 -4.18
CA ALA A 20 3.46 -16.80 -3.25
C ALA A 20 3.02 -18.26 -3.18
N GLU A 21 1.71 -18.53 -3.12
CA GLU A 21 1.17 -19.89 -2.99
C GLU A 21 1.30 -20.72 -4.27
N ASN A 22 1.20 -20.08 -5.44
CA ASN A 22 1.30 -20.80 -6.73
C ASN A 22 2.73 -20.96 -7.24
N ASN A 23 3.73 -20.40 -6.58
CA ASN A 23 5.13 -20.45 -7.01
C ASN A 23 6.03 -20.92 -5.85
N PRO A 24 6.34 -22.23 -5.74
CA PRO A 24 7.17 -22.77 -4.67
C PRO A 24 8.52 -22.05 -4.56
N GLY A 25 8.83 -21.58 -3.34
CA GLY A 25 10.06 -20.83 -3.06
C GLY A 25 10.00 -19.34 -3.40
N ALA A 26 8.92 -18.83 -3.99
CA ALA A 26 8.78 -17.41 -4.25
C ALA A 26 8.76 -16.58 -2.95
N ARG A 27 9.33 -15.38 -3.05
CA ARG A 27 9.26 -14.33 -2.04
C ARG A 27 8.83 -13.05 -2.74
N VAL A 28 7.64 -12.58 -2.41
CA VAL A 28 7.02 -11.42 -3.05
C VAL A 28 7.24 -10.21 -2.16
N LEU A 29 7.99 -9.24 -2.66
CA LEU A 29 8.10 -7.93 -2.04
C LEU A 29 6.87 -7.09 -2.40
N VAL A 30 6.09 -6.77 -1.38
CA VAL A 30 4.97 -5.83 -1.47
C VAL A 30 5.41 -4.50 -0.89
N VAL A 31 5.19 -3.41 -1.63
CA VAL A 31 5.48 -2.04 -1.19
C VAL A 31 4.24 -1.19 -1.40
N SER A 32 3.89 -0.38 -0.39
CA SER A 32 2.95 0.73 -0.47
C SER A 32 3.72 2.00 -0.16
N ALA A 33 3.64 3.00 -1.03
CA ALA A 33 4.30 4.29 -0.84
C ALA A 33 3.36 5.40 -1.29
N GLU A 34 3.01 6.26 -0.35
CA GLU A 34 1.99 7.28 -0.49
C GLU A 34 2.60 8.66 -0.26
N LEU A 35 2.32 9.58 -1.20
CA LEU A 35 2.72 10.99 -1.14
C LEU A 35 1.47 11.88 -1.24
N SER A 36 1.25 12.67 -0.20
CA SER A 36 0.16 13.64 -0.07
C SER A 36 0.31 14.84 -1.01
N LEU A 37 1.46 15.00 -1.69
CA LEU A 37 1.73 16.07 -2.65
C LEU A 37 0.66 16.18 -3.75
N THR A 38 0.08 15.05 -4.17
CA THR A 38 -0.97 15.05 -5.19
C THR A 38 -2.32 15.56 -4.68
N LEU A 39 -2.52 15.58 -3.37
CA LEU A 39 -3.74 16.02 -2.70
C LEU A 39 -3.60 17.39 -2.03
N PHE A 40 -2.37 17.93 -1.92
CA PHE A 40 -2.09 19.19 -1.25
C PHE A 40 -2.69 20.37 -2.02
N ARG A 41 -3.56 21.13 -1.36
CA ARG A 41 -4.23 22.33 -1.92
C ARG A 41 -4.66 23.27 -0.82
N ALA A 42 -4.86 24.54 -1.17
CA ALA A 42 -5.40 25.53 -0.27
C ALA A 42 -6.83 25.18 0.19
N PRO A 43 -7.22 25.54 1.42
CA PRO A 43 -8.60 25.46 1.85
C PRO A 43 -9.49 26.37 1.00
N GLN A 44 -10.72 25.92 0.71
CA GLN A 44 -11.70 26.67 -0.07
C GLN A 44 -13.06 26.58 0.62
N GLU A 45 -13.78 27.69 0.70
CA GLU A 45 -15.15 27.70 1.22
C GLU A 45 -16.04 26.71 0.44
N GLY A 46 -16.90 26.00 1.16
CA GLY A 46 -17.75 24.94 0.59
C GLY A 46 -17.07 23.58 0.39
N HIS A 47 -15.75 23.48 0.58
CA HIS A 47 -14.98 22.23 0.41
C HIS A 47 -14.39 21.71 1.74
N VAL A 48 -15.29 21.36 2.67
CA VAL A 48 -14.90 20.83 3.99
C VAL A 48 -14.11 19.51 3.89
N ASP A 49 -14.35 18.73 2.83
CA ASP A 49 -13.62 17.51 2.48
C ASP A 49 -12.12 17.75 2.28
N THR A 50 -11.75 18.91 1.73
CA THR A 50 -10.35 19.31 1.59
C THR A 50 -9.69 19.49 2.95
N ILE A 51 -10.35 20.19 3.88
CA ILE A 51 -9.81 20.42 5.23
C ILE A 51 -9.68 19.08 5.97
N VAL A 52 -10.69 18.21 5.88
CA VAL A 52 -10.65 16.87 6.48
C VAL A 52 -9.52 16.03 5.88
N GLY A 53 -9.39 16.01 4.54
CA GLY A 53 -8.33 15.26 3.87
C GLY A 53 -6.93 15.75 4.25
N GLN A 54 -6.70 17.07 4.28
CA GLN A 54 -5.42 17.65 4.68
C GLN A 54 -5.09 17.43 6.16
N ALA A 55 -6.11 17.28 7.02
CA ALA A 55 -5.91 16.97 8.43
C ALA A 55 -5.62 15.48 8.71
N LEU A 56 -6.03 14.58 7.81
CA LEU A 56 -5.93 13.12 8.00
C LEU A 56 -4.79 12.48 7.22
N PHE A 57 -4.54 12.91 5.98
CA PHE A 57 -3.57 12.26 5.10
C PHE A 57 -2.16 12.84 5.26
N GLY A 58 -1.17 11.94 5.23
CA GLY A 58 0.24 12.28 5.27
C GLY A 58 1.07 11.34 4.39
N ASP A 59 2.38 11.57 4.34
CA ASP A 59 3.31 10.78 3.57
C ASP A 59 3.75 9.54 4.35
N GLY A 60 4.00 8.44 3.65
CA GLY A 60 4.50 7.23 4.27
C GLY A 60 4.80 6.12 3.27
N ALA A 61 5.63 5.17 3.68
CA ALA A 61 5.86 3.95 2.94
C ALA A 61 5.96 2.76 3.89
N GLY A 62 5.49 1.61 3.44
CA GLY A 62 5.57 0.34 4.15
C GLY A 62 5.85 -0.80 3.17
N ALA A 63 6.56 -1.82 3.65
CA ALA A 63 6.89 -2.98 2.85
C ALA A 63 6.76 -4.27 3.67
N VAL A 64 6.35 -5.35 3.01
CA VAL A 64 6.29 -6.70 3.57
C VAL A 64 6.79 -7.72 2.55
N ILE A 65 7.42 -8.78 3.03
CA ILE A 65 7.76 -9.94 2.22
C ILE A 65 6.69 -11.01 2.46
N VAL A 66 6.06 -11.47 1.38
CA VAL A 66 5.07 -12.55 1.40
C VAL A 66 5.70 -13.82 0.80
N GLY A 67 5.54 -14.95 1.48
CA GLY A 67 5.97 -16.27 1.01
C GLY A 67 4.97 -17.34 1.43
N ALA A 68 4.97 -18.47 0.73
CA ALA A 68 4.18 -19.64 1.08
C ALA A 68 5.09 -20.84 1.38
N GLY A 69 4.70 -21.64 2.37
CA GLY A 69 5.50 -22.76 2.89
C GLY A 69 6.53 -22.29 3.93
N GLY A 70 6.55 -22.98 5.07
CA GLY A 70 7.27 -22.61 6.29
C GLY A 70 8.80 -22.77 6.24
N ASP A 71 9.41 -22.66 5.06
CA ASP A 71 10.86 -22.51 4.98
C ASP A 71 11.17 -21.06 5.35
N GLU A 72 11.22 -20.78 6.65
CA GLU A 72 11.62 -19.51 7.27
C GLU A 72 13.10 -19.24 7.00
N ARG A 73 13.48 -19.14 5.72
CA ARG A 73 14.74 -18.50 5.37
C ARG A 73 14.62 -17.04 5.76
N GLN A 74 15.46 -16.66 6.72
CA GLN A 74 15.62 -15.27 7.12
C GLN A 74 15.82 -14.41 5.87
N VAL A 75 15.05 -13.33 5.79
CA VAL A 75 15.22 -12.34 4.73
C VAL A 75 16.43 -11.43 4.95
N PHE A 76 17.17 -11.62 6.05
CA PHE A 76 18.44 -10.96 6.40
C PHE A 76 19.29 -11.84 7.32
#